data_AF-A0A3T1B7P3-F1
#
_entry.id   AF-A0A3T1B7P3-F1
#
_cell.length_a   1.000
_cell.length_b   1.000
_cell.length_c   1.000
_cell.angle_alpha   90.00
_cell.angle_beta   90.00
_cell.angle_gamma   90.00
#
_symmetry.space_group_name_H-M   'P 1'
#
loop_
_entity.id
_entity.type
_entity.pdbx_description
1 polymer ?
#
loop_
_entity_poly.entity_id
_entity_poly.type
_entity_poly.pdbx_seq_one_letter_code
_entity_poly.pdbx_strand_id
1 'polypeptide(L)'
;MPMTEQTCVIVVCDTCGNGWDDDSAWHFDTAEEAETYLRGQEWTVTDEQVVCPDCAKRADCERTGHQHGPWSEPNTLNGVTYRTRFCAHCHSSDYDPPRQQLNELLHLARMVNQITEDTDSKGGQL
;
A
#
# COMPACT_ATOMS: atom_id res chain seq x y z
N MET A 1 39.25 -17.48 23.50
CA MET A 1 38.20 -16.64 22.89
C MET A 1 36.93 -17.46 22.91
N PRO A 2 35.85 -17.02 23.56
CA PRO A 2 34.58 -17.73 23.45
C PRO A 2 34.05 -17.61 22.01
N MET A 3 33.52 -18.71 21.50
CA MET A 3 32.75 -18.74 20.25
C MET A 3 31.27 -18.79 20.64
N THR A 4 30.43 -18.04 19.94
CA THR A 4 28.98 -18.03 20.12
C THR A 4 28.33 -18.48 18.82
N GLU A 5 27.37 -19.39 18.90
CA GLU A 5 26.55 -19.82 17.77
C GLU A 5 25.31 -18.93 17.69
N GLN A 6 24.88 -18.59 16.47
CA GLN A 6 23.69 -17.79 16.20
C GLN A 6 22.92 -18.36 15.01
N THR A 7 21.61 -18.18 15.04
CA THR A 7 20.69 -18.47 13.94
C THR A 7 20.49 -17.20 13.10
N CYS A 8 20.86 -17.24 11.83
CA CYS A 8 20.61 -16.16 10.88
C CYS A 8 19.28 -16.39 10.15
N VAL A 9 18.38 -15.40 10.15
CA VAL A 9 17.08 -15.48 9.47
C VAL A 9 16.92 -14.30 8.51
N ILE A 10 16.46 -14.59 7.30
CA ILE A 10 15.97 -13.60 6.34
C ILE A 10 14.48 -13.87 6.18
N VAL A 11 13.67 -12.87 6.47
CA VAL A 11 12.21 -13.01 6.48
C VAL A 11 11.66 -12.34 5.23
N VAL A 12 10.97 -13.12 4.40
CA VAL A 12 10.31 -12.66 3.19
C VAL A 12 8.85 -13.06 3.27
N CYS A 13 7.96 -12.12 2.93
CA CYS A 13 6.53 -12.42 2.85
C CYS A 13 6.24 -13.30 1.62
N ASP A 14 5.59 -14.45 1.82
CA ASP A 14 5.23 -15.37 0.74
C ASP A 14 4.21 -14.78 -0.24
N THR A 15 3.47 -13.74 0.17
CA THR A 15 2.43 -13.12 -0.66
C THR A 15 2.97 -11.97 -1.53
N CYS A 16 3.70 -11.02 -0.94
CA CYS A 16 4.17 -9.84 -1.68
C CYS A 16 5.65 -9.89 -2.05
N GLY A 17 6.42 -10.84 -1.52
CA GLY A 17 7.86 -10.95 -1.73
C GLY A 17 8.68 -9.88 -1.01
N ASN A 18 8.05 -8.97 -0.24
CA ASN A 18 8.78 -7.95 0.50
C ASN A 18 9.42 -8.57 1.75
N GLY A 19 10.68 -8.22 1.96
CA GLY A 19 11.39 -8.51 3.21
C GLY A 19 10.88 -7.66 4.37
N TRP A 20 11.23 -8.05 5.58
CA TRP A 20 10.98 -7.22 6.76
C TRP A 20 11.85 -5.95 6.78
N ASP A 21 13.14 -6.09 6.45
CA ASP A 21 14.10 -4.99 6.37
C ASP A 21 14.89 -5.13 5.07
N ASP A 22 15.47 -4.01 4.60
CA ASP A 22 16.16 -3.86 3.31
C ASP A 22 17.48 -4.69 3.29
N ASP A 23 17.33 -6.01 3.23
CA ASP A 23 18.35 -7.03 2.93
C ASP A 23 19.34 -7.40 4.06
N SER A 24 19.02 -7.08 5.32
CA SER A 24 19.84 -7.52 6.45
C SER A 24 19.34 -8.85 7.03
N ALA A 25 20.25 -9.81 7.24
CA ALA A 25 19.94 -11.02 8.01
C ALA A 25 19.91 -10.71 9.50
N TRP A 26 18.88 -11.20 10.19
CA TRP A 26 18.70 -11.00 11.62
C TRP A 26 19.25 -12.20 12.39
N HIS A 27 19.88 -11.93 13.53
CA HIS A 27 20.53 -12.93 14.35
C HIS A 27 19.74 -13.18 15.62
N PHE A 28 19.44 -14.46 15.88
CA PHE A 28 18.75 -14.94 17.07
C PHE A 28 19.52 -16.09 17.70
N ASP A 29 19.25 -16.43 18.96
CA ASP A 29 19.87 -17.59 19.58
C ASP A 29 19.27 -18.89 18.99
N THR A 30 17.99 -18.86 18.62
CA THR A 30 17.28 -20.02 18.02
C THR A 30 16.27 -19.61 16.94
N ALA A 31 15.84 -20.57 16.12
CA ALA A 31 14.74 -20.36 15.17
C ALA A 31 13.40 -20.04 15.87
N GLU A 32 13.11 -20.71 17.00
CA GLU A 32 11.88 -20.47 17.78
C GLU A 32 11.81 -19.04 18.33
N GLU A 33 12.95 -18.47 18.73
CA GLU A 33 13.04 -17.07 19.12
C GLU A 33 12.74 -16.13 17.94
N ALA A 34 13.27 -16.43 16.74
CA ALA A 34 12.99 -15.66 15.54
C ALA A 34 11.49 -15.68 15.19
N GLU A 35 10.84 -16.85 15.26
CA GLU A 35 9.39 -16.97 15.03
C GLU A 35 8.57 -16.22 16.07
N THR A 36 8.96 -16.33 17.35
CA THR A 36 8.29 -15.61 18.44
C THR A 36 8.40 -14.11 18.25
N TYR A 37 9.59 -13.63 17.85
CA TYR A 37 9.83 -12.23 17.54
C TYR A 37 8.98 -11.77 16.36
N LEU A 38 8.94 -12.54 15.27
CA LEU A 38 8.09 -12.27 14.10
C LEU A 38 6.61 -12.13 14.46
N ARG A 39 6.06 -13.10 15.21
CA ARG A 39 4.67 -13.07 15.67
C ARG A 39 4.39 -11.86 16.56
N GLY A 40 5.35 -11.48 17.40
CA GLY A 40 5.28 -10.26 18.21
C GLY A 40 5.26 -8.97 17.38
N GLN A 41 5.66 -9.04 16.12
CA GLN A 41 5.69 -7.94 15.15
C GLN A 41 4.55 -8.07 14.14
N GLU A 42 3.48 -8.76 14.54
CA GLU A 42 2.25 -9.01 13.78
C GLU A 42 2.44 -9.84 12.50
N TRP A 43 3.60 -10.46 12.29
CA TRP A 43 3.75 -11.42 11.19
C TRP A 43 2.96 -12.68 11.49
N THR A 44 2.30 -13.21 10.46
CA THR A 44 1.68 -14.53 10.54
C THR A 44 2.73 -15.57 10.16
N VAL A 45 3.18 -16.34 11.14
CA VAL A 45 4.16 -17.41 10.97
C VAL A 45 3.49 -18.75 11.29
N THR A 46 3.50 -19.65 10.32
CA THR A 46 2.98 -21.02 10.42
C THR A 46 3.97 -21.97 9.73
N ASP A 47 3.80 -23.27 9.88
CA ASP A 47 4.63 -24.28 9.21
C ASP A 47 4.54 -24.21 7.67
N GLU A 48 3.48 -23.59 7.14
CA GLU A 48 3.18 -23.55 5.70
C GLU A 48 3.48 -22.20 5.04
N GLN A 49 3.46 -21.11 5.81
CA GLN A 49 3.58 -19.75 5.28
C GLN A 49 4.09 -18.73 6.31
N VAL A 50 4.78 -17.72 5.80
CA VAL A 50 5.21 -16.51 6.47
C VAL A 50 4.63 -15.31 5.74
N VAL A 51 3.70 -14.60 6.39
CA VAL A 51 2.94 -13.49 5.77
C VAL A 51 3.12 -12.21 6.58
N CYS A 52 3.46 -11.12 5.91
CA CYS A 52 3.63 -9.83 6.55
C CYS A 52 2.29 -9.26 7.06
N PRO A 53 2.33 -8.34 8.05
CA PRO A 53 1.12 -7.76 8.64
C PRO A 53 0.17 -7.16 7.61
N ASP A 54 0.71 -6.48 6.59
CA ASP A 54 -0.10 -5.82 5.55
C ASP A 54 -0.85 -6.83 4.67
N CYS A 55 -0.18 -7.93 4.28
CA CYS A 55 -0.81 -8.96 3.48
C CYS A 55 -1.86 -9.74 4.27
N ALA A 56 -1.60 -10.01 5.55
CA ALA A 56 -2.57 -10.64 6.45
C ALA A 56 -3.82 -9.76 6.62
N LYS A 57 -3.66 -8.46 6.88
CA LYS A 57 -4.77 -7.49 7.00
C LYS A 57 -5.56 -7.36 5.70
N ARG A 58 -4.90 -7.40 4.53
CA ARG A 58 -5.58 -7.40 3.23
C ARG A 58 -6.43 -8.66 3.03
N ALA A 59 -5.87 -9.85 3.29
CA ALA A 59 -6.60 -11.11 3.17
C ALA A 59 -7.81 -11.16 4.11
N ASP A 60 -7.69 -10.59 5.32
CA ASP A 60 -8.82 -10.48 6.24
C ASP A 60 -9.93 -9.59 5.67
N CYS A 61 -9.59 -8.41 5.12
CA CYS A 61 -10.56 -7.53 4.46
C CYS A 61 -11.21 -8.16 3.22
N GLU A 62 -10.48 -8.94 2.42
CA GLU A 62 -11.05 -9.65 1.27
C GLU A 62 -12.12 -10.67 1.70
N ARG A 63 -11.95 -11.27 2.88
CA ARG A 63 -12.88 -12.25 3.44
C ARG A 63 -14.06 -11.62 4.19
N THR A 64 -13.81 -10.54 4.92
CA THR A 64 -14.77 -9.97 5.88
C THR A 64 -15.40 -8.65 5.42
N GLY A 65 -14.86 -8.06 4.34
CA GLY A 65 -15.22 -6.74 3.87
C GLY A 65 -14.38 -5.64 4.52
N HIS A 66 -14.24 -4.52 3.81
CA HIS A 66 -13.47 -3.38 4.31
C HIS A 66 -14.23 -2.60 5.39
N GLN A 67 -13.52 -2.32 6.48
CA GLN A 67 -13.97 -1.43 7.56
C GLN A 67 -13.71 0.04 7.20
N HIS A 68 -14.43 0.53 6.19
CA HIS A 68 -14.27 1.91 5.74
C HIS A 68 -14.87 2.91 6.72
N GLY A 69 -14.11 3.96 7.02
CA GLY A 69 -14.64 5.15 7.67
C GLY A 69 -15.60 5.96 6.77
N PRO A 70 -16.08 7.12 7.24
CA PRO A 70 -16.85 8.02 6.41
C PRO A 70 -16.01 8.49 5.21
N TRP A 71 -16.70 8.90 4.14
CA TRP A 71 -16.05 9.61 3.05
C TRP A 71 -15.47 10.94 3.54
N SER A 72 -14.30 11.29 3.01
CA SER A 72 -13.71 12.61 3.15
C SER A 72 -14.62 13.67 2.55
N GLU A 73 -14.38 14.93 2.93
CA GLU A 73 -14.90 16.05 2.16
C GLU A 73 -14.46 15.94 0.69
N PRO A 74 -15.30 16.36 -0.28
CA PRO A 74 -14.93 16.35 -1.68
C PRO A 74 -13.72 17.24 -1.95
N ASN A 75 -12.76 16.72 -2.70
CA ASN A 75 -11.64 17.46 -3.25
C ASN A 75 -11.87 17.68 -4.75
N THR A 76 -11.32 18.75 -5.31
CA THR A 76 -11.40 19.04 -6.76
C THR A 76 -9.99 19.25 -7.32
N LEU A 77 -9.63 18.48 -8.34
CA LEU A 77 -8.35 18.56 -9.05
C LEU A 77 -8.62 18.66 -10.55
N ASN A 78 -8.08 19.70 -11.20
CA ASN A 78 -8.33 19.98 -12.63
C ASN A 78 -9.83 20.00 -12.99
N GLY A 79 -10.69 20.48 -12.10
CA GLY A 79 -12.15 20.49 -12.29
C GLY A 79 -12.83 19.13 -12.09
N VAL A 80 -12.10 18.07 -11.74
CA VAL A 80 -12.63 16.75 -11.39
C VAL A 80 -12.82 16.66 -9.88
N THR A 81 -14.06 16.52 -9.44
CA THR A 81 -14.39 16.31 -8.01
C THR A 81 -14.30 14.83 -7.66
N TYR A 82 -13.66 14.53 -6.53
CA TYR A 82 -13.54 13.18 -5.98
C TYR A 82 -13.52 13.21 -4.46
N ARG A 83 -13.82 12.08 -3.83
CA ARG A 83 -13.66 11.88 -2.38
C ARG A 83 -13.02 10.52 -2.13
N THR A 84 -12.42 10.37 -0.95
CA THR A 84 -11.74 9.13 -0.55
C THR A 84 -12.24 8.66 0.80
N ARG A 85 -12.11 7.37 1.08
CA ARG A 85 -12.25 6.82 2.43
C ARG A 85 -11.21 5.75 2.61
N PHE A 86 -10.73 5.58 3.83
CA PHE A 86 -9.70 4.60 4.15
C PHE A 86 -10.29 3.46 4.97
N CYS A 87 -9.80 2.25 4.75
CA CYS A 87 -10.09 1.10 5.59
C CYS A 87 -9.20 1.16 6.82
N ALA A 88 -9.80 1.15 8.01
CA ALA A 88 -9.05 1.19 9.26
C ALA A 88 -8.23 -0.10 9.54
N HIS A 89 -8.52 -1.19 8.83
CA HIS A 89 -7.88 -2.48 9.04
C HIS A 89 -6.68 -2.71 8.10
N CYS A 90 -6.88 -2.58 6.79
CA CYS A 90 -5.82 -2.87 5.79
C CYS A 90 -5.25 -1.62 5.10
N HIS A 91 -5.67 -0.42 5.53
CA HIS A 91 -5.25 0.88 4.98
C HIS A 91 -5.52 1.06 3.46
N SER A 92 -6.34 0.21 2.85
CA SER A 92 -6.81 0.42 1.48
C SER A 92 -7.61 1.72 1.38
N SER A 93 -7.57 2.34 0.21
CA SER A 93 -8.33 3.56 -0.08
C SER A 93 -9.36 3.29 -1.16
N ASP A 94 -10.61 3.64 -0.87
CA ASP A 94 -11.69 3.72 -1.84
C ASP A 94 -11.79 5.14 -2.40
N TYR A 95 -12.23 5.24 -3.65
CA TYR A 95 -12.39 6.50 -4.37
C TYR A 95 -13.80 6.57 -4.93
N ASP A 96 -14.38 7.77 -4.89
CA ASP A 96 -15.60 8.11 -5.61
C ASP A 96 -15.31 9.36 -6.46
N PRO A 97 -15.26 9.23 -7.81
CA PRO A 97 -15.49 8.00 -8.58
C PRO A 97 -14.39 6.94 -8.38
N PRO A 98 -14.63 5.65 -8.73
CA PRO A 98 -13.65 4.58 -8.62
C PRO A 98 -12.30 4.94 -9.24
N ARG A 99 -11.20 4.45 -8.66
CA ARG A 99 -9.84 4.96 -8.96
C ARG A 99 -9.48 4.94 -10.45
N GLN A 100 -9.88 3.90 -11.18
CA GLN A 100 -9.67 3.82 -12.62
C GLN A 100 -10.36 4.99 -13.35
N GLN A 101 -11.65 5.20 -13.09
CA GLN A 101 -12.43 6.30 -13.66
C GLN A 101 -11.86 7.66 -13.24
N LEU A 102 -11.44 7.81 -11.98
CA LEU A 102 -10.80 9.05 -11.53
C LEU A 102 -9.52 9.34 -12.32
N ASN A 103 -8.66 8.34 -12.56
CA ASN A 103 -7.44 8.51 -13.35
C ASN A 103 -7.77 8.93 -14.80
N GLU A 104 -8.79 8.34 -15.41
CA GLU A 104 -9.25 8.69 -16.76
C GLU A 104 -9.76 10.14 -16.83
N LEU A 105 -10.60 10.55 -15.88
CA LEU A 105 -11.13 11.92 -15.80
C LEU A 105 -9.99 12.94 -15.61
N LEU A 106 -9.04 12.66 -14.73
CA LEU A 106 -7.90 13.54 -14.49
C LEU A 106 -6.98 13.65 -15.73
N HIS A 107 -6.80 12.56 -16.46
CA HIS A 107 -6.06 12.56 -17.71
C HIS A 107 -6.74 13.44 -18.77
N LEU A 108 -8.06 13.26 -18.98
CA LEU A 108 -8.83 14.07 -19.91
C LEU A 108 -8.84 15.55 -19.53
N ALA A 109 -9.03 15.86 -18.25
CA ALA A 109 -9.02 17.24 -17.77
C ALA A 109 -7.68 17.94 -18.03
N ARG A 110 -6.56 17.22 -17.86
CA ARG A 110 -5.24 17.73 -18.19
C ARG A 110 -5.09 18.01 -19.69
N MET A 111 -5.58 17.13 -20.55
CA MET A 111 -5.54 17.32 -22.01
C MET A 111 -6.36 18.55 -22.44
N VAL A 112 -7.56 18.73 -21.87
CA VAL A 112 -8.41 19.88 -22.17
C VAL A 112 -7.73 21.18 -21.76
N ASN A 113 -7.15 21.25 -20.57
CA ASN A 113 -6.44 22.43 -20.09
C ASN A 113 -5.26 22.81 -21.01
N GLN A 114 -4.50 21.83 -21.50
CA GLN A 114 -3.42 22.09 -22.46
C GLN A 114 -3.94 22.65 -23.78
N ILE A 115 -5.07 22.12 -24.30
CA ILE A 115 -5.67 22.61 -25.56
C ILE A 115 -6.16 24.05 -25.40
N THR A 116 -6.77 24.39 -24.26
CA THR A 116 -7.24 25.76 -24.00
C THR A 116 -6.06 26.74 -23.94
N GLU A 117 -4.97 26.39 -23.25
CA GLU A 117 -3.77 27.23 -23.15
C GLU A 117 -3.08 27.43 -24.53
N ASP A 118 -3.02 26.39 -25.35
CA ASP A 118 -2.44 26.44 -26.70
C ASP A 118 -3.30 27.29 -27.67
N THR A 119 -4.62 27.28 -27.48
CA THR A 119 -5.57 28.07 -28.30
C THR A 119 -5.47 29.55 -27.94
N ASP A 120 -5.40 29.88 -26.64
CA ASP A 120 -5.24 31.24 -26.15
C ASP A 120 -3.88 31.84 -26.56
N SER A 121 -2.81 31.03 -26.55
CA SER A 121 -1.47 31.47 -26.96
C SER A 121 -1.35 31.77 -28.45
N LYS A 122 -2.16 31.14 -29.32
CA LYS A 122 -2.15 31.35 -30.77
C LYS A 122 -3.10 32.45 -31.25
N GLY A 123 -4.09 32.84 -30.44
CA GLY A 123 -5.05 33.90 -30.76
C GLY A 123 -4.52 35.34 -30.65
N GLY A 124 -3.32 35.53 -30.09
CA GLY A 124 -2.70 36.85 -29.88
C GLY A 124 -1.80 37.37 -31.02
N GLN A 125 -1.74 36.67 -32.15
CA GLN A 125 -0.99 37.10 -33.35
C GLN A 125 -1.93 37.35 -34.54
N LEU A 126 -2.77 38.38 -34.47
CA LEU A 126 -3.45 38.97 -35.63
C LEU A 126 -3.47 40.50 -35.50
#